data_AF-A0A0X8JPX6-F1
#
_entry.id   AF-A0A0X8JPX6-F1
#
_cell.length_a   1.000
_cell.length_b   1.000
_cell.length_c   1.000
_cell.angle_alpha   90.00
_cell.angle_beta   90.00
_cell.angle_gamma   90.00
#
_symmetry.space_group_name_H-M   'P 1'
#
loop_
_entity.id
_entity.type
_entity.pdbx_description
1 polymer ?
#
loop_
_entity_poly.entity_id
_entity_poly.type
_entity_poly.pdbx_seq_one_letter_code
_entity_poly.pdbx_strand_id
1 'polypeptide(L)'
;MAEKHPPLSLTQELAQIDERLVSLLASRTELLSRAAISRRAKSLSITDPNQEKALWQVWRDSPKAEGLEPQMLRRIFHLANNLAYSRAENSSAPGKSLSLFPRRKPVNIDLDAPRDQILRSMTFFLGALGSASLAVAPFQSNSISLEFINALNLCGFNIAIQDRQCLIWPAPSWSLDNKAVYAGQSTFHFYLLLCLALGGVNRVKYTGATKLKILDLRPVQELLPKLGCRLTIVEPHSNGLPVRVETSGLIPDSLDIPPGISRKFILALIAAATTFKKTLSIRLHESYGDSKLLRKGIAFLQHFLPEVQFDGSVITIPAGSAGLDTAQMDIPVDPLMSLHLLVLPFFTDGQVSLRGKWPEYTPNLQDVMDILYEFGLRISIEPDSITSRMGDRPPGFLWISRPVRNTCLFCWPWPLV
;
A
#
# COMPACT_ATOMS: atom_id res chain seq x y z
N MET A 1 -47.63 38.30 -13.15
CA MET A 1 -47.84 37.29 -12.09
C MET A 1 -46.54 36.53 -11.94
N ALA A 2 -45.80 36.72 -10.86
CA ALA A 2 -44.56 35.98 -10.61
C ALA A 2 -44.93 34.58 -10.11
N GLU A 3 -44.54 33.54 -10.86
CA GLU A 3 -44.68 32.15 -10.45
C GLU A 3 -43.89 31.92 -9.16
N LYS A 4 -44.62 31.73 -8.04
CA LYS A 4 -44.03 31.26 -6.79
C LYS A 4 -43.70 29.79 -6.98
N HIS A 5 -42.44 29.48 -7.25
CA HIS A 5 -41.95 28.12 -7.14
C HIS A 5 -42.25 27.58 -5.74
N PRO A 6 -42.69 26.32 -5.61
CA PRO A 6 -42.98 25.72 -4.31
C PRO A 6 -41.73 25.76 -3.43
N PRO A 7 -41.87 26.00 -2.12
CA PRO A 7 -40.73 25.97 -1.21
C PRO A 7 -40.05 24.61 -1.32
N LEU A 8 -38.73 24.64 -1.48
CA LEU A 8 -37.92 23.44 -1.59
C LEU A 8 -38.13 22.58 -0.34
N SER A 9 -38.16 21.26 -0.53
CA SER A 9 -38.09 20.36 0.62
C SER A 9 -36.77 20.59 1.38
N LEU A 10 -36.76 20.36 2.69
CA LEU A 10 -35.55 20.48 3.51
C LEU A 10 -34.38 19.67 2.94
N THR A 11 -34.67 18.50 2.36
CA THR A 11 -33.68 17.67 1.66
C THR A 11 -33.09 18.36 0.43
N GLN A 12 -33.90 19.07 -0.36
CA GLN A 12 -33.42 19.83 -1.52
C GLN A 12 -32.63 21.08 -1.11
N GLU A 13 -33.00 21.74 -0.01
CA GLU A 13 -32.21 22.85 0.54
C GLU A 13 -30.84 22.38 1.02
N LEU A 14 -30.79 21.24 1.73
CA LEU A 14 -29.54 20.60 2.14
C LEU A 14 -28.67 20.21 0.92
N ALA A 15 -29.27 19.62 -0.11
CA ALA A 15 -28.55 19.26 -1.33
C ALA A 15 -27.91 20.49 -2.01
N GLN A 16 -28.61 21.63 -2.06
CA GLN A 16 -28.04 22.87 -2.60
C GLN A 16 -26.88 23.41 -1.75
N ILE A 17 -26.94 23.26 -0.43
CA ILE A 17 -25.84 23.62 0.46
C ILE A 17 -24.64 22.70 0.21
N ASP A 18 -24.87 21.40 0.06
CA ASP A 18 -23.82 20.42 -0.21
C ASP A 18 -23.13 20.66 -1.56
N GLU A 19 -23.89 20.96 -2.62
CA GLU A 19 -23.33 21.36 -3.91
C GLU A 19 -22.41 22.59 -3.79
N ARG A 20 -22.85 23.59 -3.03
CA ARG A 20 -22.05 24.79 -2.76
C ARG A 20 -20.80 24.44 -1.96
N LEU A 21 -20.91 23.61 -0.92
CA LEU A 21 -19.77 23.16 -0.12
C LEU A 21 -18.74 22.43 -0.99
N VAL A 22 -19.19 21.51 -1.85
CA VAL A 22 -18.32 20.79 -2.79
C VAL A 22 -17.61 21.75 -3.75
N SER A 23 -18.34 22.72 -4.33
CA SER A 23 -17.74 23.71 -5.26
C SER A 23 -16.68 24.59 -4.58
N LEU A 24 -16.92 24.99 -3.32
CA LEU A 24 -15.99 25.77 -2.53
C LEU A 24 -14.77 24.93 -2.14
N LEU A 25 -14.98 23.67 -1.74
CA LEU A 25 -13.90 22.74 -1.43
C LEU A 25 -13.03 22.47 -2.66
N ALA A 26 -13.62 22.28 -3.84
CA ALA A 26 -12.89 22.11 -5.08
C ALA A 26 -12.04 23.34 -5.42
N SER A 27 -12.63 24.54 -5.31
CA SER A 27 -11.94 25.81 -5.57
C SER A 27 -10.77 26.04 -4.60
N ARG A 28 -11.00 25.79 -3.31
CA ARG A 28 -9.97 25.85 -2.26
C ARG A 28 -8.85 24.83 -2.53
N THR A 29 -9.22 23.61 -2.90
CA THR A 29 -8.28 22.53 -3.22
C THR A 29 -7.39 22.88 -4.40
N GLU A 30 -7.95 23.47 -5.46
CA GLU A 30 -7.20 23.97 -6.61
C GLU A 30 -6.15 25.01 -6.18
N LEU A 31 -6.56 26.06 -5.47
CA LEU A 31 -5.66 27.14 -5.04
C LEU A 31 -4.53 26.62 -4.12
N LEU A 32 -4.86 25.78 -3.15
CA LEU A 32 -3.88 25.22 -2.22
C LEU A 32 -2.95 24.23 -2.91
N SER A 33 -3.47 23.41 -3.85
CA SER A 33 -2.64 22.49 -4.62
C SER A 33 -1.66 23.23 -5.53
N ARG A 34 -2.06 24.35 -6.16
CA ARG A 34 -1.16 25.21 -6.95
C ARG A 34 -0.03 25.78 -6.12
N ALA A 35 -0.32 26.26 -4.91
CA ALA A 35 0.69 26.72 -3.96
C ALA A 35 1.66 25.59 -3.57
N ALA A 36 1.12 24.42 -3.24
CA ALA A 36 1.88 23.23 -2.88
C ALA A 36 2.79 22.71 -4.01
N ILE A 37 2.28 22.66 -5.25
CA ILE A 37 3.04 22.29 -6.46
C ILE A 37 4.16 23.30 -6.71
N SER A 38 3.88 24.60 -6.56
CA SER A 38 4.91 25.65 -6.71
C SER A 38 6.04 25.49 -5.70
N ARG A 39 5.74 25.11 -4.45
CA ARG A 39 6.76 24.83 -3.42
C ARG A 39 7.57 23.58 -3.76
N ARG A 40 6.91 22.51 -4.21
CA ARG A 40 7.57 21.28 -4.66
C ARG A 40 8.52 21.54 -5.83
N ALA A 41 8.13 22.39 -6.79
CA ALA A 41 8.99 22.79 -7.90
C ALA A 41 10.27 23.54 -7.45
N LYS A 42 10.23 24.18 -6.28
CA LYS A 42 11.38 24.81 -5.63
C LYS A 42 12.11 23.88 -4.66
N SER A 43 11.83 22.57 -4.69
CA SER A 43 12.36 21.57 -3.75
C SER A 43 12.06 21.84 -2.27
N LEU A 44 11.01 22.63 -1.99
CA LEU A 44 10.53 22.89 -0.64
C LEU A 44 9.43 21.90 -0.24
N SER A 45 9.22 21.75 1.07
CA SER A 45 8.10 20.93 1.60
C SER A 45 6.76 21.41 1.04
N ILE A 46 5.90 20.45 0.67
CA ILE A 46 4.54 20.65 0.15
C ILE A 46 3.69 21.45 1.15
N THR A 47 3.92 21.27 2.45
CA THR A 47 3.24 21.98 3.53
C THR A 47 3.98 23.27 3.89
N ASP A 48 3.23 24.37 4.07
CA ASP A 48 3.76 25.65 4.58
C ASP A 48 3.15 25.95 5.97
N PRO A 49 3.94 25.85 7.06
CA PRO A 49 3.43 26.05 8.42
C PRO A 49 2.83 27.44 8.66
N ASN A 50 3.38 28.48 8.04
CA ASN A 50 2.90 29.85 8.22
C ASN A 50 1.57 30.05 7.48
N GLN A 51 1.46 29.50 6.27
CA GLN A 51 0.22 29.51 5.51
C GLN A 51 -0.88 28.72 6.22
N GLU A 52 -0.57 27.52 6.75
CA GLU A 52 -1.54 26.72 7.51
C GLU A 52 -2.02 27.42 8.77
N LYS A 53 -1.11 28.09 9.50
CA LYS A 53 -1.47 28.86 10.70
C LYS A 53 -2.41 30.02 10.35
N ALA A 54 -2.11 30.77 9.29
CA ALA A 54 -2.96 31.88 8.83
C ALA A 54 -4.33 31.38 8.36
N LEU A 55 -4.39 30.30 7.58
CA LEU A 55 -5.65 29.72 7.12
C LEU A 55 -6.48 29.16 8.28
N TRP A 56 -5.85 28.58 9.30
CA TRP A 56 -6.57 28.12 10.48
C TRP A 56 -7.20 29.26 11.28
N GLN A 57 -6.50 30.39 11.43
CA GLN A 57 -7.04 31.57 12.10
C GLN A 57 -8.35 32.02 11.44
N VAL A 58 -8.41 32.02 10.10
CA VAL A 58 -9.64 32.34 9.36
C VAL A 58 -10.79 31.38 9.68
N TRP A 59 -10.51 30.09 9.86
CA TRP A 59 -11.53 29.09 10.20
C TRP A 59 -12.02 29.25 11.64
N ARG A 60 -11.08 29.44 12.58
CA ARG A 60 -11.37 29.56 14.01
C ARG A 60 -12.10 30.86 14.35
N ASP A 61 -11.68 31.96 13.75
CA ASP A 61 -12.18 33.30 14.07
C ASP A 61 -13.40 33.67 13.20
N SER A 62 -13.97 32.70 12.46
CA SER A 62 -15.15 32.92 11.63
C SER A 62 -16.42 33.03 12.49
N PRO A 63 -17.23 34.09 12.36
CA PRO A 63 -18.51 34.19 13.08
C PRO A 63 -19.50 33.10 12.66
N LYS A 64 -19.33 32.54 11.45
CA LYS A 64 -20.14 31.39 10.97
C LYS A 64 -19.77 30.06 11.67
N ALA A 65 -18.72 30.05 12.47
CA ALA A 65 -18.33 28.90 13.28
C ALA A 65 -18.95 28.92 14.70
N GLU A 66 -19.74 29.94 15.06
CA GLU A 66 -20.29 30.15 16.43
C GLU A 66 -21.26 29.05 16.94
N GLY A 67 -21.51 27.98 16.18
CA GLY A 67 -22.24 26.79 16.64
C GLY A 67 -21.51 25.47 16.39
N LEU A 68 -20.28 25.51 15.89
CA LEU A 68 -19.50 24.32 15.54
C LEU A 68 -18.49 23.99 16.65
N GLU A 69 -18.44 22.72 17.01
CA GLU A 69 -17.48 22.22 18.00
C GLU A 69 -16.04 22.44 17.47
N PRO A 70 -15.16 23.17 18.20
CA PRO A 70 -13.86 23.57 17.68
C PRO A 70 -12.96 22.40 17.25
N GLN A 71 -13.08 21.23 17.90
CA GLN A 71 -12.30 20.05 17.56
C GLN A 71 -12.77 19.44 16.23
N MET A 72 -14.07 19.31 16.02
CA MET A 72 -14.62 18.90 14.71
C MET A 72 -14.21 19.87 13.60
N LEU A 73 -14.27 21.18 13.85
CA LEU A 73 -13.87 22.18 12.86
C LEU A 73 -12.38 22.04 12.47
N ARG A 74 -11.52 21.77 13.46
CA ARG A 74 -10.09 21.51 13.23
C ARG A 74 -9.89 20.25 12.38
N ARG A 75 -10.63 19.18 12.64
CA ARG A 75 -10.57 17.95 11.82
C ARG A 75 -10.99 18.20 10.37
N ILE A 76 -12.08 18.93 10.14
CA ILE A 76 -12.53 19.30 8.79
C ILE A 76 -11.46 20.11 8.06
N PHE A 77 -10.82 21.06 8.75
CA PHE A 77 -9.72 21.84 8.18
C PHE A 77 -8.56 20.96 7.71
N HIS A 78 -8.12 20.00 8.53
CA HIS A 78 -7.05 19.07 8.15
C HIS A 78 -7.45 18.16 6.98
N LEU A 79 -8.69 17.65 6.97
CA LEU A 79 -9.22 16.85 5.85
C LEU A 79 -9.27 17.67 4.55
N ALA A 80 -9.71 18.92 4.60
CA ALA A 80 -9.75 19.82 3.45
C ALA A 80 -8.35 20.14 2.90
N ASN A 81 -7.34 20.28 3.77
CA ASN A 81 -5.95 20.45 3.34
C ASN A 81 -5.39 19.18 2.68
N ASN A 82 -5.71 18.01 3.23
CA ASN A 82 -5.27 16.73 2.69
C ASN A 82 -5.75 16.49 1.26
N LEU A 83 -6.93 16.98 0.86
CA LEU A 83 -7.38 16.94 -0.55
C LEU A 83 -6.40 17.66 -1.48
N ALA A 84 -5.93 18.85 -1.10
CA ALA A 84 -4.99 19.65 -1.89
C ALA A 84 -3.60 19.02 -1.92
N TYR A 85 -3.11 18.53 -0.78
CA TYR A 85 -1.81 17.88 -0.70
C TYR A 85 -1.78 16.56 -1.46
N SER A 86 -2.82 15.74 -1.36
CA SER A 86 -2.94 14.51 -2.16
C SER A 86 -2.92 14.82 -3.66
N ARG A 87 -3.60 15.88 -4.09
CA ARG A 87 -3.55 16.33 -5.49
C ARG A 87 -2.14 16.77 -5.90
N ALA A 88 -1.45 17.54 -5.07
CA ALA A 88 -0.08 18.00 -5.33
C ALA A 88 0.96 16.85 -5.32
N GLU A 89 0.76 15.84 -4.47
CA GLU A 89 1.56 14.61 -4.44
C GLU A 89 1.38 13.83 -5.76
N ASN A 90 0.14 13.68 -6.22
CA ASN A 90 -0.23 12.96 -7.44
C ASN A 90 -0.02 13.75 -8.74
N SER A 91 0.31 15.03 -8.67
CA SER A 91 0.55 15.89 -9.83
C SER A 91 1.91 15.60 -10.47
N SER A 92 2.07 14.39 -11.02
CA SER A 92 3.10 14.10 -12.01
C SER A 92 2.72 14.81 -13.30
N ALA A 93 3.19 16.06 -13.48
CA ALA A 93 3.01 16.95 -14.62
C ALA A 93 1.55 17.15 -15.13
N PRO A 94 1.05 18.39 -15.25
CA PRO A 94 -0.21 18.63 -15.95
C PRO A 94 0.02 18.38 -17.46
N GLY A 95 -0.31 17.19 -17.96
CA GLY A 95 -0.11 16.90 -19.38
C GLY A 95 -0.52 15.50 -19.81
N LYS A 96 -1.71 15.42 -20.41
CA LYS A 96 -2.31 14.27 -21.13
C LYS A 96 -2.76 13.11 -20.25
N SER A 97 -4.09 13.00 -20.10
CA SER A 97 -4.75 11.72 -19.87
C SER A 97 -4.22 10.74 -20.92
N LEU A 98 -3.51 9.72 -20.47
CA LEU A 98 -2.99 8.65 -21.34
C LEU A 98 -4.20 7.87 -21.83
N SER A 99 -4.78 8.34 -22.93
CA SER A 99 -6.01 7.80 -23.50
C SER A 99 -5.60 6.60 -24.33
N LEU A 100 -5.63 5.43 -23.70
CA LEU A 100 -5.35 4.16 -24.37
C LEU A 100 -6.58 3.77 -25.19
N PHE A 101 -6.42 3.72 -26.51
CA PHE A 101 -7.43 3.18 -27.41
C PHE A 101 -7.06 1.74 -27.75
N PRO A 102 -7.72 0.73 -27.15
CA PRO A 102 -7.39 -0.66 -27.42
C PRO A 102 -7.63 -0.97 -28.89
N ARG A 103 -6.59 -1.47 -29.57
CA ARG A 103 -6.71 -1.94 -30.95
C ARG A 103 -7.39 -3.30 -30.92
N ARG A 104 -8.40 -3.52 -31.77
CA ARG A 104 -9.04 -4.83 -31.98
C ARG A 104 -8.16 -5.73 -32.86
N LYS A 105 -6.93 -5.99 -32.43
CA LYS A 105 -6.02 -6.94 -33.10
C LYS A 105 -5.76 -8.11 -32.15
N PRO A 106 -5.53 -9.32 -32.69
CA PRO A 106 -5.04 -10.44 -31.89
C PRO A 106 -3.87 -10.01 -31.03
N VAL A 107 -3.98 -10.30 -29.74
CA VAL A 107 -2.96 -9.94 -28.76
C VAL A 107 -1.77 -10.86 -28.97
N ASN A 108 -0.58 -10.29 -28.97
CA ASN A 108 0.68 -11.02 -28.93
C ASN A 108 1.57 -10.30 -27.92
N ILE A 109 1.48 -10.71 -26.67
CA ILE A 109 2.20 -10.10 -25.55
C ILE A 109 3.18 -11.13 -25.00
N ASP A 110 4.45 -10.75 -24.94
CA ASP A 110 5.51 -11.44 -24.21
C ASP A 110 6.17 -10.40 -23.29
N LEU A 111 5.90 -10.50 -21.99
CA LEU A 111 6.34 -9.54 -20.98
C LEU A 111 6.76 -10.25 -19.69
N ASP A 112 7.61 -9.60 -18.91
CA ASP A 112 7.86 -10.04 -17.54
C ASP A 112 6.61 -9.80 -16.70
N ALA A 113 6.20 -10.84 -15.97
CA ALA A 113 5.00 -10.82 -15.18
C ALA A 113 5.10 -9.76 -14.06
N PRO A 114 3.98 -9.13 -13.68
CA PRO A 114 3.96 -8.21 -12.55
C PRO A 114 4.36 -8.93 -11.26
N ARG A 115 5.28 -8.34 -10.49
CA ARG A 115 5.79 -8.94 -9.24
C ARG A 115 4.96 -8.49 -8.03
N ASP A 116 4.78 -9.40 -7.06
CA ASP A 116 3.96 -9.14 -5.86
C ASP A 116 4.53 -8.00 -5.02
N GLN A 117 3.71 -6.99 -4.72
CA GLN A 117 4.16 -5.80 -4.00
C GLN A 117 4.48 -6.06 -2.53
N ILE A 118 3.72 -6.92 -1.85
CA ILE A 118 3.94 -7.24 -0.43
C ILE A 118 5.20 -8.08 -0.30
N LEU A 119 5.32 -9.14 -1.09
CA LEU A 119 6.47 -10.03 -1.04
C LEU A 119 7.74 -9.31 -1.47
N ARG A 120 7.69 -8.44 -2.50
CA ARG A 120 8.80 -7.53 -2.84
C ARG A 120 9.27 -6.69 -1.66
N SER A 121 8.33 -6.11 -0.92
CA SER A 121 8.68 -5.26 0.23
C SER A 121 9.34 -6.08 1.34
N MET A 122 8.89 -7.33 1.54
CA MET A 122 9.54 -8.27 2.44
C MET A 122 10.92 -8.69 1.95
N THR A 123 11.10 -8.97 0.65
CA THR A 123 12.40 -9.28 0.06
C THR A 123 13.40 -8.15 0.28
N PHE A 124 13.02 -6.89 0.06
CA PHE A 124 13.90 -5.76 0.33
C PHE A 124 14.22 -5.59 1.81
N PHE A 125 13.23 -5.81 2.67
CA PHE A 125 13.41 -5.73 4.11
C PHE A 125 14.36 -6.82 4.62
N LEU A 126 14.10 -8.08 4.29
CA LEU A 126 14.92 -9.23 4.71
C LEU A 126 16.29 -9.21 4.03
N GLY A 127 16.34 -8.86 2.74
CA GLY A 127 17.59 -8.68 2.00
C GLY A 127 18.51 -7.65 2.63
N ALA A 128 17.96 -6.53 3.13
CA ALA A 128 18.73 -5.49 3.82
C ALA A 128 19.24 -5.93 5.20
N LEU A 129 18.53 -6.86 5.85
CA LEU A 129 18.89 -7.42 7.16
C LEU A 129 19.82 -8.63 7.07
N GLY A 130 19.87 -9.29 5.90
CA GLY A 130 20.69 -10.46 5.67
C GLY A 130 22.18 -10.16 5.57
N SER A 131 22.99 -11.21 5.74
CA SER A 131 24.45 -11.14 5.69
C SER A 131 25.03 -11.31 4.28
N ALA A 132 24.22 -11.67 3.29
CA ALA A 132 24.64 -11.87 1.89
C ALA A 132 24.15 -10.73 0.99
N SER A 133 24.90 -10.50 -0.10
CA SER A 133 24.46 -9.55 -1.13
C SER A 133 23.33 -10.18 -1.95
N LEU A 134 22.27 -9.41 -2.21
CA LEU A 134 21.12 -9.85 -2.99
C LEU A 134 20.96 -8.96 -4.22
N ALA A 135 20.82 -9.58 -5.39
CA ALA A 135 20.51 -8.92 -6.65
C ALA A 135 19.14 -9.38 -7.14
N VAL A 136 18.20 -8.45 -7.26
CA VAL A 136 16.84 -8.72 -7.75
C VAL A 136 16.69 -8.17 -9.16
N ALA A 137 16.43 -9.07 -10.11
CA ALA A 137 16.22 -8.74 -11.51
C ALA A 137 15.08 -9.60 -12.11
N PRO A 138 14.18 -9.04 -12.94
CA PRO A 138 14.06 -7.63 -13.30
C PRO A 138 13.34 -6.81 -12.20
N PHE A 139 13.88 -5.63 -11.88
CA PHE A 139 13.25 -4.69 -10.96
C PHE A 139 12.27 -3.77 -11.69
N GLN A 140 10.97 -3.99 -11.43
CA GLN A 140 9.89 -3.11 -11.87
C GLN A 140 9.77 -1.94 -10.88
N SER A 141 10.43 -0.81 -11.22
CA SER A 141 10.43 0.37 -10.36
C SER A 141 9.01 0.96 -10.21
N ASN A 142 8.64 1.26 -8.97
CA ASN A 142 7.45 2.04 -8.67
C ASN A 142 7.79 3.05 -7.56
N SER A 143 7.06 4.16 -7.52
CA SER A 143 7.29 5.23 -6.52
C SER A 143 7.26 4.69 -5.08
N ILE A 144 6.35 3.76 -4.80
CA ILE A 144 6.19 3.13 -3.49
C ILE A 144 7.46 2.37 -3.05
N SER A 145 8.08 1.58 -3.94
CA SER A 145 9.32 0.85 -3.59
C SER A 145 10.50 1.79 -3.47
N LEU A 146 10.57 2.83 -4.30
CA LEU A 146 11.65 3.85 -4.21
C LEU A 146 11.60 4.59 -2.87
N GLU A 147 10.41 4.99 -2.42
CA GLU A 147 10.23 5.61 -1.10
C GLU A 147 10.69 4.68 0.04
N PHE A 148 10.40 3.39 -0.06
CA PHE A 148 10.82 2.41 0.94
C PHE A 148 12.33 2.17 0.95
N ILE A 149 12.94 2.03 -0.23
CA ILE A 149 14.39 1.91 -0.39
C ILE A 149 15.08 3.13 0.22
N ASN A 150 14.58 4.33 -0.05
CA ASN A 150 15.11 5.56 0.55
C ASN A 150 14.97 5.55 2.08
N ALA A 151 13.83 5.09 2.61
CA ALA A 151 13.63 4.97 4.06
C ALA A 151 14.60 3.97 4.71
N LEU A 152 14.87 2.83 4.08
CA LEU A 152 15.86 1.86 4.53
C LEU A 152 17.28 2.44 4.46
N ASN A 153 17.64 3.12 3.36
CA ASN A 153 18.94 3.78 3.24
C ASN A 153 19.16 4.86 4.32
N LEU A 154 18.11 5.61 4.70
CA LEU A 154 18.18 6.55 5.83
C LEU A 154 18.45 5.84 7.17
N CYS A 155 18.05 4.58 7.33
CA CYS A 155 18.33 3.77 8.51
C CYS A 155 19.80 3.26 8.54
N GLY A 156 20.51 3.34 7.41
CA GLY A 156 21.91 2.88 7.27
C GLY A 156 22.06 1.63 6.41
N PHE A 157 21.00 1.15 5.76
CA PHE A 157 21.09 0.03 4.81
C PHE A 157 21.67 0.48 3.46
N ASN A 158 22.19 -0.46 2.69
CA ASN A 158 22.82 -0.21 1.40
C ASN A 158 22.01 -0.84 0.27
N ILE A 159 21.08 -0.08 -0.30
CA ILE A 159 20.25 -0.52 -1.42
C ILE A 159 20.39 0.47 -2.58
N ALA A 160 20.78 -0.03 -3.75
CA ALA A 160 20.87 0.78 -4.97
C ALA A 160 20.11 0.14 -6.12
N ILE A 161 19.70 0.97 -7.08
CA ILE A 161 19.05 0.54 -8.31
C ILE A 161 19.97 0.88 -9.47
N GLN A 162 20.34 -0.14 -10.25
CA GLN A 162 21.20 -0.03 -11.42
C GLN A 162 20.63 -0.89 -12.54
N ASP A 163 20.53 -0.37 -13.76
CA ASP A 163 20.18 -1.14 -14.98
C ASP A 163 18.97 -2.09 -14.85
N ARG A 164 17.86 -1.60 -14.25
CA ARG A 164 16.64 -2.37 -13.97
C ARG A 164 16.86 -3.55 -13.03
N GLN A 165 17.87 -3.48 -12.17
CA GLN A 165 18.13 -4.40 -11.07
C GLN A 165 18.15 -3.63 -9.75
N CYS A 166 17.73 -4.29 -8.67
CA CYS A 166 17.88 -3.78 -7.32
C CYS A 166 19.00 -4.57 -6.64
N LEU A 167 20.07 -3.87 -6.25
CA LEU A 167 21.22 -4.43 -5.57
C LEU A 167 21.16 -4.07 -4.09
N ILE A 168 21.31 -5.08 -3.24
CA ILE A 168 21.29 -4.95 -1.79
C ILE A 168 22.59 -5.52 -1.26
N TRP A 169 23.33 -4.71 -0.51
CA TRP A 169 24.57 -5.13 0.13
C TRP A 169 24.40 -5.18 1.64
N PRO A 170 25.09 -6.12 2.33
CA PRO A 170 25.14 -6.14 3.77
C PRO A 170 25.64 -4.80 4.32
N ALA A 171 24.90 -4.23 5.25
CA ALA A 171 25.30 -3.02 5.95
C ALA A 171 26.10 -3.40 7.21
N PRO A 172 27.28 -2.80 7.46
CA PRO A 172 28.11 -3.13 8.62
C PRO A 172 27.43 -2.76 9.95
N SER A 173 26.59 -1.72 9.94
CA SER A 173 25.71 -1.36 11.04
C SER A 173 24.53 -0.54 10.53
N TRP A 174 23.40 -0.64 11.21
CA TRP A 174 22.24 0.20 10.99
C TRP A 174 21.74 0.69 12.36
N SER A 175 21.08 1.85 12.38
CA SER A 175 20.50 2.39 13.61
C SER A 175 19.27 3.22 13.28
N LEU A 176 18.26 3.09 14.11
CA LEU A 176 17.04 3.89 14.07
C LEU A 176 17.06 4.99 15.14
N ASP A 177 17.99 4.97 16.09
CA ASP A 177 17.95 5.87 17.23
C ASP A 177 18.13 7.34 16.84
N ASN A 178 17.29 8.21 17.41
CA ASN A 178 17.19 9.64 17.16
C ASN A 178 16.98 10.05 15.68
N LYS A 179 16.44 9.15 14.83
CA LYS A 179 16.17 9.44 13.42
C LYS A 179 14.75 9.94 13.16
N ALA A 180 14.63 10.78 12.14
CA ALA A 180 13.35 11.17 11.54
C ALA A 180 13.20 10.47 10.17
N VAL A 181 12.34 9.46 10.09
CA VAL A 181 12.18 8.61 8.91
C VAL A 181 10.88 8.94 8.18
N TYR A 182 10.97 9.21 6.88
CA TYR A 182 9.80 9.33 6.01
C TYR A 182 9.41 7.94 5.50
N ALA A 183 8.25 7.42 5.93
CA ALA A 183 7.78 6.07 5.62
C ALA A 183 7.06 5.95 4.26
N GLY A 184 7.01 7.02 3.47
CA GLY A 184 6.33 7.01 2.17
C GLY A 184 4.80 7.03 2.26
N GLN A 185 4.16 6.41 1.27
CA GLN A 185 2.70 6.33 1.16
C GLN A 185 2.09 4.97 1.55
N SER A 186 2.91 3.95 1.76
CA SER A 186 2.46 2.57 2.04
C SER A 186 2.32 2.32 3.54
N THR A 187 1.15 1.85 3.95
CA THR A 187 0.90 1.42 5.34
C THR A 187 1.81 0.26 5.74
N PHE A 188 2.15 -0.63 4.80
CA PHE A 188 2.98 -1.80 5.08
C PHE A 188 4.43 -1.40 5.33
N HIS A 189 4.96 -0.43 4.58
CA HIS A 189 6.32 0.07 4.77
C HIS A 189 6.49 0.76 6.11
N PHE A 190 5.51 1.59 6.50
CA PHE A 190 5.46 2.14 7.86
C PHE A 190 5.49 1.04 8.92
N TYR A 191 4.67 -0.01 8.78
CA TYR A 191 4.66 -1.11 9.75
C TYR A 191 5.97 -1.90 9.77
N LEU A 192 6.63 -2.14 8.64
CA LEU A 192 7.94 -2.79 8.59
C LEU A 192 9.00 -1.98 9.35
N LEU A 193 9.06 -0.67 9.11
CA LEU A 193 10.00 0.22 9.79
C LEU A 193 9.69 0.32 11.29
N LEU A 194 8.40 0.39 11.65
CA LEU A 194 7.95 0.40 13.04
C LEU A 194 8.34 -0.89 13.78
N CYS A 195 8.10 -2.05 13.17
CA CYS A 195 8.41 -3.34 13.78
C CYS A 195 9.93 -3.58 13.85
N LEU A 196 10.69 -3.08 12.88
CA LEU A 196 12.16 -3.10 12.94
C LEU A 196 12.69 -2.33 14.16
N ALA A 197 12.09 -1.19 14.50
CA ALA A 197 12.48 -0.41 15.67
C ALA A 197 12.29 -1.16 16.99
N LEU A 198 11.36 -2.12 17.07
CA LEU A 198 11.07 -2.88 18.28
C LEU A 198 12.26 -3.75 18.74
N GLY A 199 13.12 -4.17 17.80
CA GLY A 199 14.27 -5.04 18.06
C GLY A 199 15.37 -4.44 18.95
N GLY A 200 15.32 -3.14 19.21
CA GLY A 200 16.31 -2.44 20.02
C GLY A 200 15.75 -1.22 20.74
N VAL A 201 16.61 -0.54 21.49
CA VAL A 201 16.29 0.74 22.14
C VAL A 201 16.40 1.85 21.10
N ASN A 202 15.29 2.44 20.69
CA ASN A 202 15.25 3.46 19.65
C ASN A 202 14.27 4.58 20.00
N ARG A 203 14.63 5.82 19.62
CA ARG A 203 13.72 6.97 19.57
C ARG A 203 13.58 7.47 18.14
N VAL A 204 12.47 7.16 17.49
CA VAL A 204 12.22 7.54 16.07
C VAL A 204 11.04 8.48 15.95
N LYS A 205 11.12 9.41 15.00
CA LYS A 205 9.96 10.13 14.47
C LYS A 205 9.62 9.60 13.07
N TYR A 206 8.38 9.13 12.88
CA TYR A 206 7.90 8.75 11.56
C TYR A 206 7.00 9.83 10.96
N THR A 207 7.26 10.16 9.70
CA THR A 207 6.42 11.02 8.85
C THR A 207 6.03 10.26 7.60
N GLY A 208 5.04 10.75 6.85
CA GLY A 208 4.57 10.05 5.64
C GLY A 208 3.65 10.90 4.79
N ALA A 209 3.27 10.34 3.64
CA ALA A 209 2.35 10.96 2.70
C ALA A 209 0.95 11.11 3.30
N THR A 210 0.09 11.87 2.61
CA THR A 210 -1.29 12.15 3.04
C THR A 210 -2.07 10.90 3.47
N LYS A 211 -1.89 9.78 2.76
CA LYS A 211 -2.56 8.50 3.07
C LYS A 211 -2.24 7.97 4.48
N LEU A 212 -1.04 8.20 4.99
CA LEU A 212 -0.63 7.76 6.33
C LEU A 212 -1.07 8.74 7.43
N LYS A 213 -1.40 9.99 7.08
CA LYS A 213 -1.94 10.98 8.03
C LYS A 213 -3.37 10.66 8.46
N ILE A 214 -4.14 10.04 7.57
CA ILE A 214 -5.54 9.63 7.81
C ILE A 214 -5.66 8.18 8.33
N LEU A 215 -4.56 7.45 8.44
CA LEU A 215 -4.54 6.08 8.95
C LEU A 215 -4.90 6.09 10.45
N ASP A 216 -5.82 5.22 10.87
CA ASP A 216 -6.13 5.05 12.28
C ASP A 216 -5.12 4.11 12.96
N LEU A 217 -4.23 4.68 13.78
CA LEU A 217 -3.20 3.93 14.50
C LEU A 217 -3.64 3.45 15.88
N ARG A 218 -4.84 3.79 16.36
CA ARG A 218 -5.32 3.43 17.71
C ARG A 218 -5.20 1.93 18.01
N PRO A 219 -5.65 1.01 17.12
CA PRO A 219 -5.55 -0.43 17.41
C PRO A 219 -4.10 -0.89 17.61
N VAL A 220 -3.16 -0.33 16.83
CA VAL A 220 -1.73 -0.64 16.97
C VAL A 220 -1.15 0.02 18.21
N GLN A 221 -1.55 1.26 18.50
CA GLN A 221 -1.10 2.02 19.67
C GLN A 221 -1.46 1.33 21.00
N GLU A 222 -2.61 0.65 21.06
CA GLU A 222 -3.04 -0.14 22.22
C GLU A 222 -2.23 -1.45 22.37
N LEU A 223 -1.74 -2.02 21.28
CA LEU A 223 -0.96 -3.26 21.26
C LEU A 223 0.53 -3.04 21.56
N LEU A 224 1.11 -1.94 21.07
CA LEU A 224 2.54 -1.63 21.16
C LEU A 224 3.15 -1.64 22.58
N PRO A 225 2.43 -1.21 23.65
CA PRO A 225 2.96 -1.30 25.02
C PRO A 225 3.32 -2.74 25.42
N LYS A 226 2.59 -3.75 24.94
CA LYS A 226 2.92 -5.17 25.18
C LYS A 226 4.22 -5.60 24.50
N LEU A 227 4.63 -4.88 23.45
CA LEU A 227 5.89 -5.06 22.72
C LEU A 227 7.00 -4.12 23.21
N GLY A 228 6.85 -3.53 24.41
CA GLY A 228 7.85 -2.63 24.98
C GLY A 228 8.02 -1.32 24.19
N CYS A 229 6.97 -0.87 23.52
CA CYS A 229 6.98 0.30 22.64
C CYS A 229 5.89 1.30 23.01
N ARG A 230 6.25 2.59 23.05
CA ARG A 230 5.33 3.71 23.21
C ARG A 230 5.24 4.49 21.91
N LEU A 231 4.04 4.56 21.34
CA LEU A 231 3.73 5.40 20.19
C LEU A 231 2.92 6.62 20.64
N THR A 232 3.41 7.81 20.32
CA THR A 232 2.77 9.09 20.61
C THR A 232 2.48 9.83 19.32
N ILE A 233 1.24 10.24 19.14
CA ILE A 233 0.83 11.05 17.98
C ILE A 233 1.30 12.49 18.21
N VAL A 234 1.99 13.05 17.21
CA VAL A 234 2.58 14.39 17.33
C VAL A 234 1.52 15.47 17.09
N GLU A 235 0.57 15.22 16.20
CA GLU A 235 -0.48 16.17 15.87
C GLU A 235 -1.72 15.94 16.76
N PRO A 236 -2.12 16.94 17.59
CA PRO A 236 -3.31 16.83 18.41
C PRO A 236 -4.55 16.56 17.56
N HIS A 237 -5.41 15.66 18.03
CA HIS A 237 -6.68 15.25 17.37
C HIS A 237 -6.53 14.51 16.04
N SER A 238 -5.30 14.13 15.66
CA SER A 238 -5.05 13.14 14.60
C SER A 238 -4.93 11.74 15.20
N ASN A 239 -5.22 10.71 14.39
CA ASN A 239 -4.99 9.31 14.73
C ASN A 239 -3.83 8.68 13.91
N GLY A 240 -3.25 9.43 12.97
CA GLY A 240 -2.26 8.93 12.01
C GLY A 240 -0.87 9.57 12.17
N LEU A 241 -0.05 9.47 11.12
CA LEU A 241 1.26 10.14 11.09
C LEU A 241 1.09 11.67 11.09
N PRO A 242 2.04 12.43 11.66
CA PRO A 242 3.33 11.99 12.21
C PRO A 242 3.26 11.46 13.65
N VAL A 243 4.11 10.48 13.95
CA VAL A 243 4.22 9.86 15.29
C VAL A 243 5.65 9.84 15.79
N ARG A 244 5.80 9.85 17.12
CA ARG A 244 7.05 9.54 17.82
C ARG A 244 6.94 8.15 18.42
N VAL A 245 7.97 7.36 18.24
CA VAL A 245 8.07 5.97 18.68
C VAL A 245 9.28 5.84 19.59
N GLU A 246 9.05 5.31 20.78
CA GLU A 246 10.08 5.03 21.76
C GLU A 246 10.02 3.54 22.10
N THR A 247 11.09 2.81 21.83
CA THR A 247 11.18 1.37 22.04
C THR A 247 12.22 1.05 23.11
N SER A 248 11.93 0.03 23.92
CA SER A 248 12.83 -0.45 24.97
C SER A 248 13.73 -1.61 24.52
N GLY A 249 13.45 -2.23 23.37
CA GLY A 249 14.11 -3.46 22.94
C GLY A 249 13.75 -4.70 23.78
N LEU A 250 12.85 -4.57 24.76
CA LEU A 250 12.36 -5.66 25.59
C LEU A 250 11.09 -6.24 24.98
N ILE A 251 11.25 -7.39 24.34
CA ILE A 251 10.20 -8.07 23.60
C ILE A 251 9.71 -9.26 24.44
N PRO A 252 8.39 -9.46 24.58
CA PRO A 252 7.85 -10.61 25.30
C PRO A 252 8.11 -11.91 24.53
N ASP A 253 8.08 -13.03 25.24
CA ASP A 253 8.22 -14.35 24.62
C ASP A 253 6.95 -14.77 23.87
N SER A 254 5.79 -14.24 24.28
CA SER A 254 4.48 -14.50 23.65
C SER A 254 3.63 -13.23 23.51
N LEU A 255 2.89 -13.11 22.41
CA LEU A 255 1.98 -12.01 22.13
C LEU A 255 0.65 -12.51 21.57
N ASP A 256 -0.46 -12.12 22.20
CA ASP A 256 -1.80 -12.31 21.66
C ASP A 256 -2.23 -11.12 20.79
N ILE A 257 -2.61 -11.40 19.55
CA ILE A 257 -3.10 -10.41 18.59
C ILE A 257 -4.64 -10.34 18.65
N PRO A 258 -5.22 -9.22 19.13
CA PRO A 258 -6.67 -9.05 19.17
C PRO A 258 -7.26 -8.85 17.75
N PRO A 259 -8.58 -9.01 17.59
CA PRO A 259 -9.25 -8.67 16.34
C PRO A 259 -9.10 -7.16 16.03
N GLY A 260 -9.21 -6.79 14.75
CA GLY A 260 -9.14 -5.40 14.30
C GLY A 260 -7.72 -4.88 14.00
N ILE A 261 -6.68 -5.61 14.39
CA ILE A 261 -5.30 -5.32 13.98
C ILE A 261 -5.13 -5.57 12.48
N SER A 262 -4.40 -4.67 11.82
CA SER A 262 -4.12 -4.79 10.39
C SER A 262 -3.28 -6.04 10.10
N ARG A 263 -3.72 -6.87 9.15
CA ARG A 263 -2.96 -8.02 8.64
C ARG A 263 -1.56 -7.63 8.15
N LYS A 264 -1.41 -6.41 7.63
CA LYS A 264 -0.12 -5.85 7.22
C LYS A 264 0.81 -5.57 8.40
N PHE A 265 0.26 -5.16 9.55
CA PHE A 265 1.05 -4.98 10.77
C PHE A 265 1.53 -6.34 11.30
N ILE A 266 0.63 -7.33 11.36
CA ILE A 266 0.99 -8.70 11.78
C ILE A 266 2.11 -9.25 10.90
N LEU A 267 1.98 -9.14 9.57
CA LEU A 267 3.01 -9.61 8.64
C LEU A 267 4.34 -8.86 8.79
N ALA A 268 4.29 -7.55 9.03
CA ALA A 268 5.49 -6.76 9.29
C ALA A 268 6.17 -7.15 10.61
N LEU A 269 5.39 -7.46 11.65
CA LEU A 269 5.90 -7.94 12.94
C LEU A 269 6.59 -9.30 12.76
N ILE A 270 5.99 -10.24 12.04
CA ILE A 270 6.61 -11.55 11.75
C ILE A 270 7.93 -11.36 11.00
N ALA A 271 7.95 -10.51 9.96
CA ALA A 271 9.17 -10.24 9.20
C ALA A 271 10.27 -9.61 10.07
N ALA A 272 9.93 -8.62 10.90
CA ALA A 272 10.88 -7.97 11.81
C ALA A 272 11.32 -8.88 12.97
N ALA A 273 10.47 -9.82 13.42
CA ALA A 273 10.77 -10.72 14.51
C ALA A 273 11.99 -11.61 14.25
N THR A 274 12.30 -11.85 12.98
CA THR A 274 13.52 -12.55 12.55
C THR A 274 14.82 -11.89 13.05
N THR A 275 14.77 -10.59 13.39
CA THR A 275 15.90 -9.80 13.90
C THR A 275 15.97 -9.74 15.43
N PHE A 276 14.96 -10.27 16.12
CA PHE A 276 14.88 -10.12 17.56
C PHE A 276 15.83 -11.09 18.26
N LYS A 277 16.32 -10.66 19.43
CA LYS A 277 17.26 -11.45 20.25
C LYS A 277 16.60 -12.64 20.95
N LYS A 278 15.28 -12.72 20.96
CA LYS A 278 14.48 -13.75 21.61
C LYS A 278 13.46 -14.30 20.64
N THR A 279 13.11 -15.57 20.84
CA THR A 279 12.01 -16.23 20.14
C THR A 279 10.71 -15.53 20.50
N LEU A 280 9.88 -15.26 19.49
CA LEU A 280 8.56 -14.65 19.67
C LEU A 280 7.49 -15.61 19.19
N SER A 281 6.57 -15.96 20.08
CA SER A 281 5.33 -16.67 19.74
C SER A 281 4.18 -15.70 19.59
N ILE A 282 3.52 -15.69 18.44
CA ILE A 282 2.39 -14.81 18.12
C ILE A 282 1.13 -15.67 18.00
N ARG A 283 0.17 -15.47 18.91
CA ARG A 283 -1.15 -16.10 18.85
C ARG A 283 -2.13 -15.18 18.14
N LEU A 284 -2.71 -15.67 17.06
CA LEU A 284 -3.69 -14.95 16.27
C LEU A 284 -5.10 -15.24 16.77
N HIS A 285 -5.92 -14.20 16.86
CA HIS A 285 -7.37 -14.36 17.01
C HIS A 285 -7.99 -15.12 15.82
N GLU A 286 -9.07 -15.88 16.07
CA GLU A 286 -9.72 -16.75 15.09
C GLU A 286 -10.12 -16.04 13.79
N SER A 287 -10.45 -14.75 13.87
CA SER A 287 -10.78 -13.89 12.71
C SER A 287 -9.68 -13.80 11.64
N TYR A 288 -8.46 -14.26 11.94
CA TYR A 288 -7.33 -14.26 11.02
C TYR A 288 -7.06 -15.61 10.35
N GLY A 289 -7.75 -16.69 10.74
CA GLY A 289 -7.49 -18.06 10.26
C GLY A 289 -7.54 -18.19 8.73
N ASP A 290 -8.49 -17.52 8.07
CA ASP A 290 -8.69 -17.60 6.61
C ASP A 290 -7.99 -16.47 5.84
N SER A 291 -7.08 -15.74 6.49
CA SER A 291 -6.40 -14.62 5.87
C SER A 291 -5.40 -15.07 4.80
N LYS A 292 -5.81 -15.03 3.53
CA LYS A 292 -4.93 -15.30 2.37
C LYS A 292 -3.65 -14.45 2.37
N LEU A 293 -3.73 -13.20 2.83
CA LEU A 293 -2.55 -12.32 2.93
C LEU A 293 -1.51 -12.83 3.94
N LEU A 294 -1.96 -13.29 5.11
CA LEU A 294 -1.06 -13.82 6.14
C LEU A 294 -0.46 -15.14 5.69
N ARG A 295 -1.29 -16.06 5.19
CA ARG A 295 -0.82 -17.35 4.64
C ARG A 295 0.22 -17.16 3.54
N LYS A 296 -0.02 -16.25 2.59
CA LYS A 296 0.93 -15.91 1.53
C LYS A 296 2.27 -15.43 2.08
N GLY A 297 2.23 -14.48 3.01
CA GLY A 297 3.46 -13.90 3.58
C GLY A 297 4.22 -14.86 4.50
N ILE A 298 3.51 -15.69 5.27
CA ILE A 298 4.10 -16.71 6.13
C ILE A 298 4.72 -17.82 5.28
N ALA A 299 4.02 -18.34 4.26
CA ALA A 299 4.57 -19.35 3.36
C ALA A 299 5.82 -18.86 2.63
N PHE A 300 5.81 -17.59 2.19
CA PHE A 300 7.00 -16.95 1.62
C PHE A 300 8.15 -16.90 2.62
N LEU A 301 7.90 -16.54 3.88
CA LEU A 301 8.93 -16.57 4.92
C LEU A 301 9.45 -17.98 5.19
N GLN A 302 8.56 -18.96 5.35
CA GLN A 302 8.91 -20.36 5.60
C GLN A 302 9.77 -20.98 4.49
N HIS A 303 9.58 -20.54 3.25
CA HIS A 303 10.40 -20.97 2.12
C HIS A 303 11.88 -20.58 2.29
N PHE A 304 12.17 -19.41 2.88
CA PHE A 304 13.54 -18.94 3.10
C PHE A 304 14.02 -19.11 4.55
N LEU A 305 13.10 -19.32 5.49
CA LEU A 305 13.32 -19.54 6.92
C LEU A 305 12.48 -20.72 7.40
N PRO A 306 12.92 -21.97 7.16
CA PRO A 306 12.17 -23.17 7.55
C PRO A 306 11.89 -23.28 9.06
N GLU A 307 12.65 -22.55 9.87
CA GLU A 307 12.50 -22.51 11.32
C GLU A 307 11.24 -21.76 11.79
N VAL A 308 10.64 -20.94 10.92
CA VAL A 308 9.37 -20.27 11.23
C VAL A 308 8.25 -21.31 11.19
N GLN A 309 7.61 -21.52 12.34
CA GLN A 309 6.51 -22.49 12.47
C GLN A 309 5.16 -21.77 12.44
N PHE A 310 4.18 -22.39 11.78
CA PHE A 310 2.83 -21.87 11.72
C PHE A 310 1.80 -23.01 11.81
N ASP A 311 0.98 -22.94 12.85
CA ASP A 311 0.05 -24.01 13.24
C ASP A 311 -1.41 -23.63 12.89
N GLY A 312 -1.59 -22.64 12.03
CA GLY A 312 -2.90 -22.07 11.66
C GLY A 312 -3.37 -20.94 12.59
N SER A 313 -3.02 -20.98 13.87
CA SER A 313 -3.39 -19.96 14.86
C SER A 313 -2.19 -19.37 15.62
N VAL A 314 -1.11 -20.12 15.77
CA VAL A 314 0.11 -19.69 16.45
C VAL A 314 1.26 -19.66 15.45
N ILE A 315 2.06 -18.60 15.50
CA ILE A 315 3.28 -18.44 14.71
C ILE A 315 4.45 -18.35 15.67
N THR A 316 5.47 -19.19 15.49
CA THR A 316 6.68 -19.16 16.32
C THR A 316 7.86 -18.75 15.45
N ILE A 317 8.50 -17.64 15.80
CA ILE A 317 9.71 -17.13 15.11
C ILE A 317 10.90 -17.27 16.07
N PRO A 318 11.94 -18.04 15.71
CA PRO A 318 13.12 -18.22 16.55
C PRO A 318 13.96 -16.94 16.68
N ALA A 319 14.70 -16.84 17.77
CA ALA A 319 15.69 -15.78 17.97
C ALA A 319 16.79 -15.83 16.90
N GLY A 320 17.21 -14.66 16.41
CA GLY A 320 18.46 -14.54 15.65
C GLY A 320 18.50 -15.27 14.30
N SER A 321 17.36 -15.64 13.73
CA SER A 321 17.23 -16.23 12.37
C SER A 321 17.73 -15.33 11.21
N ALA A 322 18.44 -14.24 11.51
CA ALA A 322 19.05 -13.34 10.53
C ALA A 322 20.31 -13.91 9.82
N GLY A 323 20.66 -15.19 10.04
CA GLY A 323 21.57 -15.95 9.17
C GLY A 323 20.92 -16.38 7.85
N LEU A 324 20.03 -15.54 7.32
CA LEU A 324 19.21 -15.80 6.15
C LEU A 324 20.12 -15.74 4.91
N ASP A 325 20.24 -16.86 4.18
CA ASP A 325 20.90 -16.85 2.87
C ASP A 325 20.00 -16.12 1.87
N THR A 326 20.14 -14.80 1.84
CA THR A 326 19.37 -13.91 0.99
C THR A 326 19.80 -13.99 -0.47
N ALA A 327 20.91 -14.67 -0.81
CA ALA A 327 21.46 -14.68 -2.16
C ALA A 327 20.50 -15.30 -3.20
N GLN A 328 19.63 -16.22 -2.76
CA GLN A 328 18.69 -16.94 -3.64
C GLN A 328 17.27 -16.36 -3.64
N MET A 329 17.01 -15.29 -2.87
CA MET A 329 15.67 -14.71 -2.81
C MET A 329 15.27 -14.06 -4.13
N ASP A 330 14.18 -14.53 -4.72
CA ASP A 330 13.51 -13.87 -5.83
C ASP A 330 12.12 -13.36 -5.40
N ILE A 331 11.63 -12.34 -6.09
CA ILE A 331 10.28 -11.81 -5.87
C ILE A 331 9.33 -12.63 -6.73
N PRO A 332 8.34 -13.33 -6.16
CA PRO A 332 7.39 -14.08 -6.96
C PRO A 332 6.44 -13.19 -7.78
N VAL A 333 5.86 -13.79 -8.80
CA VAL A 333 4.81 -13.18 -9.63
C VAL A 333 3.54 -12.95 -8.80
N ASP A 334 2.81 -11.87 -9.10
CA ASP A 334 1.49 -11.56 -8.56
C ASP A 334 0.40 -12.18 -9.45
N PRO A 335 -0.32 -13.24 -9.01
CA PRO A 335 -1.34 -13.86 -9.86
C PRO A 335 -2.53 -12.96 -10.12
N LEU A 336 -2.93 -12.10 -9.16
CA LEU A 336 -4.07 -11.21 -9.33
C LEU A 336 -3.78 -10.10 -10.33
N MET A 337 -2.58 -9.51 -10.27
CA MET A 337 -2.19 -8.50 -11.25
C MET A 337 -2.00 -9.14 -12.64
N SER A 338 -1.44 -10.36 -12.68
CA SER A 338 -1.25 -11.10 -13.92
C SER A 338 -2.56 -11.49 -14.62
N LEU A 339 -3.62 -11.78 -13.86
CA LEU A 339 -4.96 -12.07 -14.38
C LEU A 339 -5.44 -10.99 -15.38
N HIS A 340 -5.15 -9.72 -15.11
CA HIS A 340 -5.56 -8.60 -15.98
C HIS A 340 -4.95 -8.66 -17.37
N LEU A 341 -3.77 -9.29 -17.52
CA LEU A 341 -3.11 -9.52 -18.80
C LEU A 341 -3.51 -10.87 -19.39
N LEU A 342 -3.57 -11.92 -18.57
CA LEU A 342 -3.89 -13.28 -19.01
C LEU A 342 -5.32 -13.41 -19.57
N VAL A 343 -6.24 -12.53 -19.19
CA VAL A 343 -7.61 -12.51 -19.72
C VAL A 343 -7.72 -11.87 -21.12
N LEU A 344 -6.72 -11.11 -21.58
CA LEU A 344 -6.81 -10.36 -22.84
C LEU A 344 -7.15 -11.20 -24.08
N PRO A 345 -6.66 -12.45 -24.25
CA PRO A 345 -7.06 -13.30 -25.37
C PRO A 345 -8.56 -13.55 -25.46
N PHE A 346 -9.32 -13.44 -24.36
CA PHE A 346 -10.78 -13.54 -24.39
C PHE A 346 -11.43 -12.42 -25.22
N PHE A 347 -10.87 -11.21 -25.19
CA PHE A 347 -11.48 -10.04 -25.83
C PHE A 347 -11.10 -9.87 -27.30
N THR A 348 -9.87 -10.25 -27.66
CA THR A 348 -9.31 -9.92 -28.97
C THR A 348 -8.66 -11.11 -29.67
N ASP A 349 -8.76 -12.31 -29.10
CA ASP A 349 -8.02 -13.51 -29.51
C ASP A 349 -6.49 -13.31 -29.43
N GLY A 350 -5.72 -14.33 -29.80
CA GLY A 350 -4.26 -14.33 -29.74
C GLY A 350 -3.69 -15.02 -28.49
N GLN A 351 -2.54 -14.55 -28.03
CA GLN A 351 -1.74 -15.17 -26.97
C GLN A 351 -1.09 -14.12 -26.07
N VAL A 352 -1.05 -14.43 -24.77
CA VAL A 352 -0.28 -13.68 -23.76
C VAL A 352 0.64 -14.65 -23.06
N SER A 353 1.94 -14.36 -23.04
CA SER A 353 2.96 -15.06 -22.25
C SER A 353 3.54 -14.12 -21.21
N LEU A 354 3.55 -14.56 -19.95
CA LEU A 354 4.06 -13.82 -18.81
C LEU A 354 5.21 -14.60 -18.16
N ARG A 355 6.41 -14.00 -18.19
CA ARG A 355 7.65 -14.61 -17.68
C ARG A 355 7.88 -14.33 -16.21
N GLY A 356 8.34 -15.31 -15.46
CA GLY A 356 8.71 -15.20 -14.05
C GLY A 356 8.44 -16.48 -13.28
N LYS A 357 8.93 -16.53 -12.04
CA LYS A 357 8.72 -17.68 -11.15
C LYS A 357 7.35 -17.61 -10.49
N TRP A 358 6.53 -18.63 -10.75
CA TRP A 358 5.18 -18.75 -10.22
C TRP A 358 5.18 -19.69 -9.01
N PRO A 359 5.11 -19.16 -7.78
CA PRO A 359 5.14 -20.02 -6.61
C PRO A 359 3.82 -20.79 -6.45
N GLU A 360 3.95 -22.10 -6.26
CA GLU A 360 2.86 -23.03 -5.97
C GLU A 360 2.08 -22.65 -4.70
N TYR A 361 2.75 -22.01 -3.75
CA TYR A 361 2.19 -21.60 -2.46
C TYR A 361 1.36 -20.31 -2.50
N THR A 362 1.02 -19.76 -3.67
CA THR A 362 0.17 -18.55 -3.71
C THR A 362 -1.30 -18.89 -3.55
N PRO A 363 -1.98 -18.42 -2.49
CA PRO A 363 -3.36 -18.79 -2.18
C PRO A 363 -4.41 -18.34 -3.21
N ASN A 364 -4.00 -17.58 -4.22
CA ASN A 364 -4.88 -17.04 -5.27
C ASN A 364 -4.60 -17.63 -6.65
N LEU A 365 -3.55 -18.45 -6.81
CA LEU A 365 -3.20 -18.97 -8.13
C LEU A 365 -4.30 -19.89 -8.65
N GLN A 366 -4.77 -20.84 -7.83
CA GLN A 366 -5.85 -21.75 -8.23
C GLN A 366 -7.14 -21.01 -8.57
N ASP A 367 -7.57 -20.07 -7.71
CA ASP A 367 -8.77 -19.25 -7.97
C ASP A 367 -8.66 -18.49 -9.31
N VAL A 368 -7.48 -17.95 -9.62
CA VAL A 368 -7.22 -17.24 -10.88
C VAL A 368 -7.31 -18.19 -12.07
N MET A 369 -6.77 -19.39 -11.94
CA MET A 369 -6.82 -20.42 -12.99
C MET A 369 -8.26 -20.85 -13.25
N ASP A 370 -9.03 -21.11 -12.20
CA ASP A 370 -10.43 -21.53 -12.28
C ASP A 370 -11.27 -20.47 -13.02
N ILE A 371 -11.12 -19.19 -12.65
CA ILE A 371 -11.77 -18.07 -13.33
C ILE A 371 -11.42 -18.05 -14.83
N LEU A 372 -10.14 -18.17 -15.18
CA LEU A 372 -9.71 -18.12 -16.57
C LEU A 372 -10.24 -19.32 -17.38
N TYR A 373 -10.31 -20.51 -16.79
CA TYR A 373 -10.93 -21.68 -17.42
C TYR A 373 -12.44 -21.49 -17.63
N GLU A 374 -13.15 -20.88 -16.69
CA GLU A 374 -14.57 -20.52 -16.86
C GLU A 374 -14.80 -19.56 -18.04
N PHE A 375 -13.84 -18.67 -18.32
CA PHE A 375 -13.87 -17.80 -19.50
C PHE A 375 -13.50 -18.52 -20.82
N GLY A 376 -13.21 -19.82 -20.80
CA GLY A 376 -12.83 -20.62 -21.97
C GLY A 376 -11.39 -20.41 -22.41
N LEU A 377 -10.53 -19.85 -21.56
CA LEU A 377 -9.11 -19.69 -21.84
C LEU A 377 -8.37 -21.00 -21.55
N ARG A 378 -7.42 -21.34 -22.43
CA ARG A 378 -6.50 -22.46 -22.23
C ARG A 378 -5.19 -21.90 -21.71
N ILE A 379 -4.77 -22.40 -20.56
CA ILE A 379 -3.52 -21.99 -19.90
C ILE A 379 -2.52 -23.11 -19.99
N SER A 380 -1.29 -22.76 -20.34
CA SER A 380 -0.12 -23.64 -20.22
C SER A 380 0.86 -23.02 -19.24
N ILE A 381 1.22 -23.80 -18.22
CA ILE A 381 2.18 -23.41 -17.18
C ILE A 381 3.51 -24.09 -17.51
N GLU A 382 4.55 -23.28 -17.66
CA GLU A 382 5.94 -23.69 -17.73
C GLU A 382 6.66 -23.22 -16.44
N PRO A 383 7.85 -23.75 -16.12
CA PRO A 383 8.56 -23.39 -14.89
C PRO A 383 8.78 -21.88 -14.70
N ASP A 384 9.05 -21.17 -15.79
CA ASP A 384 9.37 -19.73 -15.80
C ASP A 384 8.36 -18.90 -16.60
N SER A 385 7.23 -19.49 -17.03
CA SER A 385 6.26 -18.76 -17.85
C SER A 385 4.83 -19.28 -17.67
N ILE A 386 3.84 -18.39 -17.73
CA ILE A 386 2.44 -18.77 -17.91
C ILE A 386 1.94 -18.15 -19.21
N THR A 387 1.39 -19.01 -20.06
CA THR A 387 0.80 -18.62 -21.33
C THR A 387 -0.72 -18.83 -21.30
N SER A 388 -1.46 -17.82 -21.74
CA SER A 388 -2.90 -17.87 -21.96
C SER A 388 -3.24 -17.69 -23.43
N ARG A 389 -4.16 -18.51 -23.93
CA ARG A 389 -4.72 -18.43 -25.29
C ARG A 389 -6.21 -18.70 -25.27
N MET A 390 -6.94 -18.18 -26.25
CA MET A 390 -8.36 -18.51 -26.38
C MET A 390 -8.54 -19.97 -26.77
N GLY A 391 -9.36 -20.69 -26.01
CA GLY A 391 -9.86 -22.01 -26.34
C GLY A 391 -11.25 -21.92 -26.98
N ASP A 392 -12.18 -22.73 -26.47
CA ASP A 392 -13.57 -22.74 -26.91
C ASP A 392 -14.37 -21.72 -26.10
N ARG A 393 -15.10 -20.83 -26.78
CA ARG A 393 -15.87 -19.78 -26.10
C ARG A 393 -17.06 -20.39 -25.36
N PRO A 394 -17.33 -20.03 -24.08
CA PRO A 394 -18.48 -20.55 -23.36
C PRO A 394 -19.80 -20.16 -24.06
N PRO A 395 -20.76 -21.10 -24.21
CA PRO A 395 -22.06 -20.80 -24.79
C PRO A 395 -22.86 -19.90 -23.85
N GLY A 396 -23.24 -18.70 -24.31
CA GLY A 396 -24.03 -17.72 -23.52
C GLY A 396 -23.44 -16.31 -23.47
N PHE A 397 -22.16 -16.14 -23.80
CA PHE A 397 -21.56 -14.80 -23.94
C PHE A 397 -21.94 -14.20 -25.31
N LEU A 398 -22.96 -13.34 -25.32
CA LEU A 398 -23.37 -12.54 -26.47
C LEU A 398 -22.27 -11.53 -26.83
N TRP A 399 -21.43 -11.90 -27.81
CA TRP A 399 -20.41 -11.03 -28.36
C TRP A 399 -21.08 -9.95 -29.23
N ILE A 400 -21.20 -8.72 -28.71
CA ILE A 400 -21.73 -7.59 -29.49
C ILE A 400 -20.65 -7.18 -30.51
N SER A 401 -20.75 -7.75 -31.71
CA SER A 401 -19.85 -7.46 -32.84
C SER A 401 -20.16 -6.14 -33.56
N ARG A 402 -21.14 -5.34 -33.11
CA ARG A 402 -21.54 -4.10 -33.80
C ARG A 402 -20.69 -2.88 -33.40
N PRO A 403 -20.38 -1.96 -34.34
CA PRO A 403 -19.58 -0.78 -34.07
C PRO A 403 -20.43 0.24 -33.31
N VAL A 404 -20.36 0.26 -31.99
CA VAL A 404 -20.85 1.40 -31.22
C VAL A 404 -19.77 2.49 -31.34
N ARG A 405 -19.98 3.43 -32.27
CA ARG A 405 -19.26 4.71 -32.26
C ARG A 405 -19.46 5.32 -30.86
N ASN A 406 -18.36 5.69 -30.21
CA ASN A 406 -18.31 6.51 -29.00
C ASN A 406 -18.87 5.91 -27.69
N THR A 407 -18.38 4.75 -27.26
CA THR A 407 -18.44 4.39 -25.83
C THR A 407 -17.11 3.82 -25.35
N CYS A 408 -16.52 4.50 -24.35
CA CYS A 408 -15.36 4.01 -23.61
C CYS A 408 -15.69 2.66 -22.96
N LEU A 409 -14.89 1.63 -23.24
CA LEU A 409 -15.08 0.25 -22.75
C LEU A 409 -14.73 0.04 -21.26
N PHE A 410 -14.66 1.10 -20.45
CA PHE A 410 -14.43 1.04 -19.01
C PHE A 410 -15.57 1.70 -18.23
N CYS A 411 -16.79 1.24 -18.48
CA CYS A 411 -17.94 1.45 -17.60
C CYS A 411 -18.68 0.13 -17.50
N TRP A 412 -18.19 -0.76 -16.63
CA TRP A 412 -18.99 -1.86 -16.11
C TRP A 412 -19.30 -1.56 -14.64
N PRO A 413 -20.58 -1.44 -14.27
CA PRO A 413 -20.97 -1.39 -12.88
C PRO A 413 -20.77 -2.79 -12.29
N TRP A 414 -19.99 -2.89 -11.21
CA TRP A 414 -20.04 -4.05 -10.34
C TRP A 414 -21.48 -4.19 -9.82
N PRO A 415 -22.15 -5.35 -9.96
CA PRO A 415 -23.38 -5.58 -9.21
C PRO A 415 -22.98 -5.73 -7.74
N LEU A 416 -23.47 -4.80 -6.94
CA LEU A 416 -23.58 -4.92 -5.49
C LEU A 416 -24.50 -6.12 -5.19
N VAL A 417 -23.92 -7.23 -4.75
CA VAL A 417 -24.53 -8.16 -3.78
C VAL A 417 -23.43 -8.63 -2.83
#